data_AF-A0A9E3VXD2-F1
#
_entry.id   AF-A0A9E3VXD2-F1
#
_cell.length_a   1.000
_cell.length_b   1.000
_cell.length_c   1.000
_cell.angle_alpha   90.00
_cell.angle_beta   90.00
_cell.angle_gamma   90.00
#
_symmetry.space_group_name_H-M   'P 1'
#
loop_
_entity.id
_entity.type
_entity.pdbx_description
1 polymer ?
#
loop_
_entity_poly.entity_id
_entity_poly.type
_entity_poly.pdbx_seq_one_letter_code
_entity_poly.pdbx_strand_id
1 'polypeptide(L)'
;MAKSGANKQVAGDEALLAEEQAADEQVLEDLLEDTHRILKQAVDRAGPKRVSRALDVSLSLVYKWTQPPRTKKNPGASGARNPLDKLVTIFHLSDDIELIQFLCRIARGYYTTNPSLGGKVGHSFVTATVTALNDFADLMQLAEKSLTDDGEIDESEAKKLRKNWDRLKGRLEHFIVGCEEGAYNLNRDKPSDEE
;
A
#
# COMPACT_ATOMS: atom_id res chain seq x y z
N MET A 1 4.09 -52.42 -4.87
CA MET A 1 3.02 -51.50 -4.40
C MET A 1 3.50 -50.06 -4.08
N ALA A 2 4.76 -49.68 -4.32
CA ALA A 2 5.27 -48.35 -3.94
C ALA A 2 5.03 -47.19 -4.94
N LYS A 3 4.64 -47.48 -6.20
CA LYS A 3 4.48 -46.45 -7.25
C LYS A 3 3.19 -45.60 -7.13
N SER A 4 2.18 -46.10 -6.42
CA SER A 4 0.88 -45.42 -6.31
C SER A 4 0.86 -44.27 -5.30
N GLY A 5 1.76 -44.27 -4.31
CA GLY A 5 1.85 -43.20 -3.30
C GLY A 5 2.56 -41.96 -3.85
N ALA A 6 3.70 -42.16 -4.54
CA ALA A 6 4.48 -41.07 -5.13
C ALA A 6 3.70 -40.28 -6.20
N ASN A 7 2.90 -40.97 -7.03
CA ASN A 7 2.12 -40.32 -8.10
C ASN A 7 0.96 -39.48 -7.55
N LYS A 8 0.43 -39.83 -6.36
CA LYS A 8 -0.66 -39.10 -5.70
C LYS A 8 -0.14 -37.86 -4.95
N GLN A 9 1.12 -37.91 -4.52
CA GLN A 9 1.81 -36.83 -3.82
C GLN A 9 2.29 -35.76 -4.81
N VAL A 10 2.88 -36.16 -5.93
CA VAL A 10 3.25 -35.24 -7.03
C VAL A 10 2.03 -34.52 -7.62
N ALA A 11 0.92 -35.23 -7.80
CA ALA A 11 -0.33 -34.61 -8.26
C ALA A 11 -0.95 -33.64 -7.23
N GLY A 12 -0.67 -33.83 -5.93
CA GLY A 12 -1.09 -32.91 -4.86
C GLY A 12 -0.24 -31.65 -4.83
N ASP A 13 1.08 -31.78 -4.99
CA ASP A 13 2.02 -30.65 -5.03
C ASP A 13 1.80 -29.77 -6.28
N GLU A 14 1.54 -30.38 -7.45
CA GLU A 14 1.19 -29.64 -8.67
C GLU A 14 -0.14 -28.87 -8.55
N ALA A 15 -1.13 -29.44 -7.86
CA ALA A 15 -2.40 -28.77 -7.64
C ALA A 15 -2.26 -27.57 -6.69
N LEU A 16 -1.47 -27.71 -5.61
CA LEU A 16 -1.20 -26.63 -4.66
C LEU A 16 -0.44 -25.47 -5.33
N LEU A 17 0.58 -25.77 -6.13
CA LEU A 17 1.33 -24.76 -6.90
C LEU A 17 0.44 -24.02 -7.91
N ALA A 18 -0.51 -24.73 -8.55
CA ALA A 18 -1.44 -24.11 -9.48
C ALA A 18 -2.45 -23.20 -8.76
N GLU A 19 -2.90 -23.58 -7.56
CA GLU A 19 -3.76 -22.74 -6.71
C GLU A 19 -3.04 -21.47 -6.25
N GLU A 20 -1.78 -21.58 -5.80
CA GLU A 20 -0.94 -20.43 -5.42
C GLU A 20 -0.73 -19.48 -6.60
N GLN A 21 -0.39 -20.01 -7.77
CA GLN A 21 -0.20 -19.20 -8.99
C GLN A 21 -1.49 -18.49 -9.43
N ALA A 22 -2.64 -19.15 -9.30
CA ALA A 22 -3.93 -18.55 -9.63
C ALA A 22 -4.30 -17.44 -8.64
N ALA A 23 -3.99 -17.61 -7.35
CA ALA A 23 -4.19 -16.58 -6.33
C ALA A 23 -3.30 -15.35 -6.60
N ASP A 24 -2.03 -15.55 -6.92
CA ASP A 24 -1.10 -14.47 -7.27
C ASP A 24 -1.54 -13.74 -8.55
N GLU A 25 -1.99 -14.47 -9.59
CA GLU A 25 -2.52 -13.86 -10.80
C GLU A 25 -3.76 -13.00 -10.50
N GLN A 26 -4.64 -13.46 -9.60
CA GLN A 26 -5.83 -12.70 -9.20
C GLN A 26 -5.46 -11.43 -8.44
N VAL A 27 -4.52 -11.52 -7.49
CA VAL A 27 -4.02 -10.35 -6.74
C VAL A 27 -3.44 -9.31 -7.69
N LEU A 28 -2.62 -9.74 -8.65
CA LEU A 28 -2.05 -8.84 -9.64
C LEU A 28 -3.13 -8.23 -10.55
N GLU A 29 -4.15 -8.99 -10.97
CA GLU A 29 -5.26 -8.43 -11.74
C GLU A 29 -5.99 -7.33 -10.97
N ASP A 30 -6.24 -7.53 -9.68
CA ASP A 30 -6.95 -6.56 -8.84
C ASP A 30 -6.11 -5.30 -8.61
N LEU A 31 -4.79 -5.43 -8.41
CA LEU A 31 -3.86 -4.29 -8.34
C LEU A 31 -3.84 -3.45 -9.63
N LEU A 32 -4.08 -4.08 -10.77
CA LEU A 32 -4.04 -3.44 -12.09
C LEU A 32 -5.38 -2.80 -12.51
N GLU A 33 -6.48 -3.06 -11.79
CA GLU A 33 -7.81 -2.61 -12.17
C GLU A 33 -7.88 -1.08 -12.32
N ASP A 34 -7.26 -0.36 -11.39
CA ASP A 34 -7.39 1.09 -11.25
C ASP A 34 -6.24 1.92 -11.85
N THR A 35 -5.18 1.27 -12.34
CA THR A 35 -3.97 1.96 -12.82
C THR A 35 -4.26 2.95 -13.97
N HIS A 36 -5.15 2.58 -14.89
CA HIS A 36 -5.55 3.42 -16.02
C HIS A 36 -6.22 4.72 -15.55
N ARG A 37 -7.01 4.65 -14.46
CA ARG A 37 -7.70 5.79 -13.85
C ARG A 37 -6.72 6.73 -13.15
N ILE A 38 -5.77 6.18 -12.39
CA ILE A 38 -4.71 6.95 -11.74
C ILE A 38 -3.82 7.64 -12.79
N LEU A 39 -3.41 6.90 -13.82
CA LEU A 39 -2.59 7.45 -14.90
C LEU A 39 -3.33 8.55 -15.68
N LYS A 40 -4.63 8.36 -15.94
CA LYS A 40 -5.47 9.38 -16.60
C LYS A 40 -5.41 10.73 -15.88
N GLN A 41 -5.57 10.72 -14.55
CA GLN A 41 -5.51 11.96 -13.77
C GLN A 41 -4.16 12.68 -13.91
N ALA A 42 -3.06 11.92 -13.89
CA ALA A 42 -1.72 12.48 -14.07
C ALA A 42 -1.50 13.03 -15.49
N VAL A 43 -1.94 12.28 -16.51
CA VAL A 43 -1.84 12.66 -17.93
C VAL A 43 -2.67 13.90 -18.22
N ASP A 44 -3.89 13.99 -17.70
CA ASP A 44 -4.78 15.14 -17.89
C ASP A 44 -4.19 16.41 -17.27
N ARG A 45 -3.62 16.32 -16.06
CA ARG A 45 -2.93 17.44 -15.39
C ARG A 45 -1.69 17.89 -16.16
N ALA A 46 -0.90 16.95 -16.68
CA ALA A 46 0.31 17.26 -17.43
C ALA A 46 0.01 17.76 -18.86
N GLY A 47 -1.13 17.37 -19.43
CA GLY A 47 -1.48 17.56 -20.83
C GLY A 47 -1.02 16.38 -21.70
N PRO A 48 -1.93 15.63 -22.34
CA PRO A 48 -1.59 14.41 -23.11
C PRO A 48 -0.51 14.61 -24.19
N LYS A 49 -0.51 15.75 -24.88
CA LYS A 49 0.50 16.09 -25.90
C LYS A 49 1.91 16.25 -25.31
N ARG A 50 2.01 16.83 -24.12
CA ARG A 50 3.30 17.00 -23.42
C ARG A 50 3.84 15.65 -23.00
N VAL A 51 2.99 14.79 -22.44
CA VAL A 51 3.35 13.42 -22.06
C VAL A 51 3.80 12.60 -23.27
N SER A 52 3.02 12.62 -24.35
CA SER A 52 3.36 11.93 -25.61
C SER A 52 4.74 12.34 -26.14
N ARG A 53 5.03 13.65 -26.19
CA ARG A 53 6.33 14.16 -26.64
C ARG A 53 7.48 13.80 -25.69
N ALA A 54 7.25 13.88 -24.37
CA ALA A 54 8.29 13.61 -23.38
C ALA A 54 8.67 12.11 -23.31
N LEU A 55 7.71 11.22 -23.57
CA LEU A 55 7.91 9.77 -23.54
C LEU A 55 8.22 9.17 -24.92
N ASP A 56 8.29 10.00 -25.98
CA ASP A 56 8.50 9.59 -27.36
C ASP A 56 7.52 8.51 -27.85
N VAL A 57 6.23 8.73 -27.58
CA VAL A 57 5.15 7.82 -27.99
C VAL A 57 4.03 8.57 -28.69
N SER A 58 3.20 7.86 -29.46
CA SER A 58 2.06 8.48 -30.13
C SER A 58 1.01 8.99 -29.13
N LEU A 59 0.37 10.12 -29.46
CA LEU A 59 -0.72 10.67 -28.67
C LEU A 59 -1.88 9.68 -28.51
N SER A 60 -2.17 8.90 -29.56
CA SER A 60 -3.19 7.84 -29.51
C SER A 60 -2.86 6.76 -28.49
N LEU A 61 -1.58 6.40 -28.33
CA LEU A 61 -1.17 5.43 -27.31
C LEU A 61 -1.36 6.00 -25.90
N VAL A 62 -1.03 7.28 -25.68
CA VAL A 62 -1.29 7.96 -24.40
C VAL A 62 -2.77 7.91 -24.04
N TYR A 63 -3.69 8.18 -24.98
CA TYR A 63 -5.12 8.04 -24.71
C TYR A 63 -5.53 6.59 -24.42
N LYS A 64 -4.99 5.61 -25.15
CA LYS A 64 -5.27 4.19 -24.88
C LYS A 64 -4.80 3.74 -23.49
N TRP A 65 -3.71 4.29 -22.96
CA TRP A 65 -3.25 4.01 -21.60
C TRP A 65 -4.20 4.50 -20.50
N THR A 66 -5.03 5.50 -20.81
CA THR A 66 -6.00 6.08 -19.87
C THR A 66 -7.38 5.41 -19.91
N GLN A 67 -7.51 4.34 -20.69
CA GLN A 67 -8.74 3.56 -20.84
C GLN A 67 -8.56 2.18 -20.18
N PRO A 68 -9.67 1.55 -19.72
CA PRO A 68 -9.59 0.21 -19.15
C PRO A 68 -8.87 -0.75 -20.11
N PRO A 69 -7.85 -1.49 -19.66
CA PRO A 69 -7.17 -2.46 -20.51
C PRO A 69 -8.06 -3.68 -20.75
N ARG A 70 -7.78 -4.41 -21.83
CA ARG A 70 -8.44 -5.69 -22.08
C ARG A 70 -8.02 -6.72 -21.03
N THR A 71 -8.99 -7.28 -20.29
CA THR A 71 -8.77 -8.31 -19.26
C THR A 71 -9.69 -9.50 -19.50
N LYS A 72 -9.52 -10.60 -18.73
CA LYS A 72 -10.46 -11.74 -18.75
C LYS A 72 -11.88 -11.28 -18.35
N LYS A 73 -11.98 -10.39 -17.35
CA LYS A 73 -13.24 -9.79 -16.87
C LYS A 73 -13.84 -8.79 -17.86
N ASN A 74 -13.02 -8.10 -18.67
CA ASN A 74 -13.47 -7.12 -19.66
C ASN A 74 -12.79 -7.30 -21.04
N PRO A 75 -13.22 -8.31 -21.83
CA PRO A 75 -12.62 -8.63 -23.11
C PRO A 75 -12.92 -7.60 -24.22
N GLY A 76 -13.95 -6.77 -24.03
CA GLY A 76 -14.35 -5.72 -24.99
C GLY A 76 -13.59 -4.40 -24.84
N ALA A 77 -12.75 -4.26 -23.82
CA ALA A 77 -12.03 -3.02 -23.57
C ALA A 77 -10.92 -2.77 -24.61
N SER A 78 -10.75 -1.51 -24.98
CA SER A 78 -9.81 -1.06 -26.03
C SER A 78 -8.53 -0.42 -25.49
N GLY A 79 -8.40 -0.30 -24.16
CA GLY A 79 -7.22 0.26 -23.51
C GLY A 79 -5.99 -0.60 -23.71
N ALA A 80 -4.83 0.05 -23.66
CA ALA A 80 -3.53 -0.61 -23.77
C ALA A 80 -2.88 -0.71 -22.38
N ARG A 81 -2.06 -1.75 -22.17
CA ARG A 81 -1.18 -1.84 -21.00
C ARG A 81 -0.37 -0.55 -20.88
N ASN A 82 -0.40 0.05 -19.71
CA ASN A 82 0.16 1.35 -19.45
C ASN A 82 1.47 1.27 -18.66
N PRO A 83 2.26 2.36 -18.56
CA PRO A 83 3.53 2.34 -17.84
C PRO A 83 3.39 2.03 -16.34
N LEU A 84 2.29 2.43 -15.71
CA LEU A 84 2.04 2.16 -14.30
C LEU A 84 1.79 0.67 -14.07
N ASP A 85 1.12 -0.03 -15.01
CA ASP A 85 0.95 -1.49 -14.95
C ASP A 85 2.29 -2.21 -14.84
N LYS A 86 3.29 -1.75 -15.60
CA LYS A 86 4.63 -2.35 -15.61
C LYS A 86 5.31 -2.17 -14.26
N LEU A 87 5.21 -0.98 -13.66
CA LEU A 87 5.81 -0.72 -12.34
C LEU A 87 5.15 -1.55 -11.24
N VAL A 88 3.81 -1.65 -11.25
CA VAL A 88 3.06 -2.49 -10.31
C VAL A 88 3.46 -3.96 -10.47
N THR A 89 3.56 -4.44 -11.71
CA THR A 89 3.98 -5.83 -11.98
C THR A 89 5.41 -6.10 -11.49
N ILE A 90 6.35 -5.18 -11.75
CA ILE A 90 7.74 -5.32 -11.27
C ILE A 90 7.76 -5.35 -9.75
N PHE A 91 7.04 -4.44 -9.09
CA PHE A 91 6.96 -4.41 -7.63
C PHE A 91 6.40 -5.72 -7.08
N HIS A 92 5.26 -6.18 -7.60
CA HIS A 92 4.63 -7.43 -7.16
C HIS A 92 5.54 -8.65 -7.30
N LEU A 93 6.31 -8.76 -8.39
CA LEU A 93 7.22 -9.89 -8.62
C LEU A 93 8.54 -9.80 -7.83
N SER A 94 8.97 -8.60 -7.46
CA SER A 94 10.27 -8.39 -6.79
C SER A 94 10.15 -8.21 -5.28
N ASP A 95 8.99 -7.74 -4.81
CA ASP A 95 8.76 -7.23 -3.46
C ASP A 95 9.82 -6.18 -3.03
N ASP A 96 10.45 -5.51 -4.01
CA ASP A 96 11.51 -4.55 -3.76
C ASP A 96 10.94 -3.18 -3.38
N ILE A 97 10.90 -2.92 -2.07
CA ILE A 97 10.41 -1.67 -1.51
C ILE A 97 11.21 -0.44 -1.97
N GLU A 98 12.45 -0.59 -2.40
CA GLU A 98 13.27 0.54 -2.88
C GLU A 98 12.68 1.20 -4.13
N LEU A 99 11.95 0.44 -4.96
CA LEU A 99 11.21 1.00 -6.10
C LEU A 99 10.17 2.04 -5.64
N ILE A 100 9.42 1.71 -4.58
CA ILE A 100 8.41 2.61 -4.02
C ILE A 100 9.06 3.79 -3.31
N GLN A 101 10.13 3.53 -2.53
CA GLN A 101 10.89 4.61 -1.88
C GLN A 101 11.48 5.60 -2.88
N PHE A 102 11.98 5.12 -4.03
CA PHE A 102 12.46 5.98 -5.11
C PHE A 102 11.36 6.91 -5.64
N LEU A 103 10.17 6.38 -5.93
CA LEU A 103 9.04 7.19 -6.41
C LEU A 103 8.62 8.24 -5.36
N CYS A 104 8.58 7.88 -4.08
CA CYS A 104 8.27 8.82 -3.00
C CYS A 104 9.31 9.95 -2.88
N ARG A 105 10.60 9.64 -3.05
CA ARG A 105 11.67 10.66 -3.01
C ARG A 105 11.52 11.72 -4.10
N ILE A 106 11.02 11.37 -5.29
CA ILE A 106 10.73 12.34 -6.36
C ILE A 106 9.71 13.38 -5.88
N ALA A 107 8.73 12.96 -5.07
CA ALA A 107 7.74 13.85 -4.46
C ALA A 107 8.21 14.51 -3.15
N ARG A 108 9.50 14.38 -2.79
CA ARG A 108 10.06 14.78 -1.49
C ARG A 108 9.35 14.12 -0.29
N GLY A 109 8.77 12.95 -0.52
CA GLY A 109 8.15 12.10 0.49
C GLY A 109 8.99 10.88 0.84
N TYR A 110 8.42 10.00 1.67
CA TYR A 110 8.96 8.69 2.01
C TYR A 110 7.81 7.73 2.25
N TYR A 111 7.96 6.47 1.86
CA TYR A 111 6.95 5.45 2.10
C TYR A 111 7.16 4.81 3.49
N THR A 112 6.10 4.71 4.27
CA THR A 112 6.11 4.00 5.55
C THR A 112 5.08 2.90 5.46
N THR A 113 5.49 1.66 5.66
CA THR A 113 4.58 0.51 5.68
C THR A 113 3.55 0.70 6.78
N ASN A 114 2.29 0.39 6.48
CA ASN A 114 1.26 0.32 7.49
C ASN A 114 1.66 -0.78 8.50
N PRO A 115 1.59 -0.53 9.81
CA PRO A 115 1.91 -1.55 10.80
C PRO A 115 0.90 -2.70 10.73
N SER A 116 1.40 -3.93 10.75
CA SER A 116 0.57 -5.15 10.75
C SER A 116 -0.43 -5.15 11.90
N LEU A 117 -1.70 -5.47 11.63
CA LEU A 117 -2.83 -5.66 12.57
C LEU A 117 -2.66 -6.80 13.60
N GLY A 118 -1.43 -7.19 13.93
CA GLY A 118 -1.11 -8.23 14.92
C GLY A 118 -1.26 -7.80 16.38
N GLY A 119 -2.06 -6.78 16.68
CA GLY A 119 -2.34 -6.31 18.03
C GLY A 119 -3.48 -7.11 18.67
N LYS A 120 -3.28 -7.56 19.91
CA LYS A 120 -4.28 -8.29 20.69
C LYS A 120 -5.63 -7.57 20.67
N VAL A 121 -6.69 -8.30 20.32
CA VAL A 121 -8.09 -7.90 20.53
C VAL A 121 -8.21 -7.41 21.97
N GLY A 122 -8.59 -6.14 22.17
CA GLY A 122 -8.76 -5.54 23.51
C GLY A 122 -8.23 -4.13 23.72
N HIS A 123 -7.58 -3.48 22.75
CA HIS A 123 -7.27 -2.05 22.88
C HIS A 123 -8.53 -1.21 22.65
N SER A 124 -9.06 -0.61 23.72
CA SER A 124 -10.18 0.32 23.61
C SER A 124 -9.82 1.50 22.70
N PHE A 125 -10.79 1.99 21.91
CA PHE A 125 -10.66 3.20 21.10
C PHE A 125 -10.07 4.38 21.89
N VAL A 126 -10.50 4.53 23.14
CA VAL A 126 -10.03 5.57 24.07
C VAL A 126 -8.53 5.41 24.34
N THR A 127 -8.07 4.18 24.63
CA THR A 127 -6.65 3.90 24.87
C THR A 127 -5.80 4.22 23.64
N ALA A 128 -6.25 3.84 22.45
CA ALA A 128 -5.55 4.14 21.20
C ALA A 128 -5.45 5.65 20.96
N THR A 129 -6.54 6.38 21.20
CA THR A 129 -6.60 7.85 21.07
C THR A 129 -5.65 8.55 22.06
N VAL A 130 -5.69 8.17 23.34
CA VAL A 130 -4.82 8.75 24.38
C VAL A 130 -3.35 8.45 24.09
N THR A 131 -3.05 7.23 23.63
CA THR A 131 -1.67 6.86 23.27
C THR A 131 -1.15 7.72 22.12
N ALA A 132 -1.94 7.91 21.06
CA ALA A 132 -1.55 8.75 19.94
C ALA A 132 -1.34 10.22 20.35
N LEU A 133 -2.18 10.76 21.24
CA LEU A 133 -2.03 12.11 21.76
C LEU A 133 -0.75 12.26 22.59
N ASN A 134 -0.43 11.28 23.44
CA ASN A 134 0.79 11.26 24.23
C ASN A 134 2.03 11.16 23.33
N ASP A 135 2.00 10.32 22.31
CA ASP A 135 3.11 10.20 21.36
C ASP A 135 3.36 11.52 20.59
N PHE A 136 2.31 12.29 20.29
CA PHE A 136 2.45 13.62 19.71
C PHE A 136 3.05 14.61 20.72
N ALA A 137 2.59 14.59 21.98
CA ALA A 137 3.15 15.41 23.03
C ALA A 137 4.64 15.11 23.27
N ASP A 138 5.03 13.84 23.27
CA ASP A 138 6.42 13.40 23.40
C ASP A 138 7.30 13.91 22.25
N LEU A 139 6.77 13.90 21.01
CA LEU A 139 7.47 14.45 19.85
C LEU A 139 7.71 15.96 20.00
N MET A 140 6.71 16.72 20.49
CA MET A 140 6.85 18.15 20.73
C MET A 140 7.84 18.45 21.85
N GLN A 141 7.79 17.70 22.95
CA GLN A 141 8.75 17.84 24.05
C GLN A 141 10.18 17.50 23.60
N LEU A 142 10.36 16.49 22.74
CA LEU A 142 11.67 16.18 22.16
C LEU A 142 12.18 17.34 21.30
N ALA A 143 11.32 17.96 20.49
CA ALA A 143 11.70 19.08 19.64
C ALA A 143 12.05 20.33 20.45
N GLU A 144 11.25 20.64 21.47
CA GLU A 144 11.50 21.73 22.41
C GLU A 144 12.83 21.50 23.13
N LYS A 145 13.01 20.31 23.72
CA LYS A 145 14.23 19.98 24.45
C LYS A 145 15.48 20.11 23.58
N SER A 146 15.45 19.54 22.37
CA SER A 146 16.57 19.66 21.43
C SER A 146 16.94 21.13 21.19
N LEU A 147 15.95 21.99 20.92
CA LEU A 147 16.20 23.41 20.72
C LEU A 147 16.68 24.14 21.99
N THR A 148 16.17 23.79 23.17
CA THR A 148 16.51 24.50 24.42
C THR A 148 17.85 24.08 25.02
N ASP A 149 18.36 22.90 24.67
CA ASP A 149 19.60 22.36 25.25
C ASP A 149 20.84 23.10 24.73
N ASP A 150 20.93 23.39 23.43
CA ASP A 150 22.08 24.09 22.82
C ASP A 150 21.72 25.26 21.88
N GLY A 151 20.42 25.54 21.69
CA GLY A 151 19.94 26.64 20.85
C GLY A 151 19.79 26.29 19.37
N GLU A 152 20.08 25.05 18.96
CA GLU A 152 19.87 24.57 17.60
C GLU A 152 19.25 23.15 17.58
N ILE A 153 18.97 22.63 16.39
CA ILE A 153 18.58 21.22 16.24
C ILE A 153 19.59 20.62 15.28
N ASP A 154 20.48 19.79 15.81
CA ASP A 154 21.56 19.19 15.02
C ASP A 154 21.05 18.04 14.12
N GLU A 155 21.92 17.51 13.26
CA GLU A 155 21.56 16.42 12.35
C GLU A 155 21.13 15.13 13.10
N SER A 156 21.74 14.85 14.25
CA SER A 156 21.44 13.69 15.08
C SER A 156 20.06 13.81 15.73
N GLU A 157 19.68 15.00 16.17
CA GLU A 157 18.40 15.32 16.76
C GLU A 157 17.29 15.38 15.72
N ALA A 158 17.56 15.99 14.56
CA ALA A 158 16.66 15.95 13.42
C ALA A 158 16.35 14.49 13.00
N LYS A 159 17.34 13.60 13.04
CA LYS A 159 17.15 12.15 12.83
C LYS A 159 16.28 11.50 13.92
N LYS A 160 16.47 11.84 15.20
CA LYS A 160 15.62 11.34 16.30
C LYS A 160 14.17 11.81 16.17
N LEU A 161 13.96 13.09 15.83
CA LEU A 161 12.65 13.67 15.55
C LEU A 161 11.98 12.97 14.37
N ARG A 162 12.73 12.76 13.28
CA ARG A 162 12.23 12.02 12.11
C ARG A 162 11.76 10.61 12.49
N LYS A 163 12.57 9.87 13.26
CA LYS A 163 12.23 8.52 13.71
C LYS A 163 10.96 8.50 14.57
N ASN A 164 10.80 9.45 15.50
CA ASN A 164 9.57 9.54 16.31
C ASN A 164 8.35 9.92 15.47
N TRP A 165 8.50 10.86 14.53
CA TRP A 165 7.45 11.23 13.58
C TRP A 165 7.00 10.03 12.74
N ASP A 166 7.94 9.26 12.20
CA ASP A 166 7.61 8.07 11.40
C ASP A 166 6.87 7.01 12.22
N ARG A 167 7.27 6.82 13.49
CA ARG A 167 6.55 5.94 14.44
C ARG A 167 5.14 6.43 14.77
N LEU A 168 4.95 7.75 14.91
CA LEU A 168 3.64 8.36 15.17
C LEU A 168 2.71 8.19 13.96
N LYS A 169 3.19 8.47 12.75
CA LYS A 169 2.42 8.25 11.50
C LYS A 169 1.94 6.80 11.41
N GLY A 170 2.83 5.84 11.62
CA GLY A 170 2.46 4.42 11.57
C GLY A 170 1.36 4.06 12.58
N ARG A 171 1.45 4.57 13.82
CA ARG A 171 0.43 4.32 14.84
C ARG A 171 -0.92 4.96 14.52
N LEU A 172 -0.92 6.19 14.00
CA LEU A 172 -2.15 6.85 13.56
C LEU A 172 -2.79 6.11 12.39
N GLU A 173 -1.99 5.66 11.42
CA GLU A 173 -2.46 4.86 10.30
C GLU A 173 -3.11 3.55 10.77
N HIS A 174 -2.47 2.85 11.73
CA HIS A 174 -3.05 1.65 12.34
C HIS A 174 -4.42 1.92 12.98
N PHE A 175 -4.53 3.04 13.67
CA PHE A 175 -5.77 3.45 14.32
C PHE A 175 -6.87 3.74 13.29
N ILE A 176 -6.54 4.38 12.16
CA ILE A 176 -7.49 4.61 11.07
C ILE A 176 -7.92 3.30 10.41
N VAL A 177 -6.97 2.42 10.07
CA VAL A 177 -7.29 1.10 9.50
C VAL A 177 -8.18 0.31 10.47
N GLY A 178 -7.88 0.32 11.78
CA GLY A 178 -8.74 -0.30 12.79
C GLY A 178 -10.15 0.30 12.85
N CYS A 179 -10.32 1.60 12.56
CA CYS A 179 -11.64 2.20 12.40
C CYS A 179 -12.35 1.70 11.14
N GLU A 180 -11.65 1.63 10.00
CA GLU A 180 -12.19 1.18 8.71
C GLU A 180 -12.63 -0.29 8.74
N GLU A 181 -11.87 -1.15 9.44
CA GLU A 181 -12.17 -2.57 9.61
C GLU A 181 -13.19 -2.86 10.73
N GLY A 182 -13.64 -1.84 11.45
CA GLY A 182 -14.62 -1.98 12.54
C GLY A 182 -14.06 -2.66 13.80
N ALA A 183 -12.74 -2.62 14.02
CA ALA A 183 -12.07 -3.19 15.19
C ALA A 183 -12.51 -2.55 16.51
N TYR A 184 -13.07 -1.34 16.47
CA TYR A 184 -13.58 -0.59 17.62
C TYR A 184 -15.11 -0.63 17.76
N ASN A 185 -15.78 -1.56 17.07
CA ASN A 185 -17.25 -1.66 17.11
C ASN A 185 -17.76 -2.18 18.46
N LEU A 186 -18.24 -1.26 19.30
CA LEU A 186 -18.82 -1.55 20.63
C LEU A 186 -20.11 -2.39 20.59
N ASN A 187 -20.73 -2.58 19.43
CA ASN A 187 -21.94 -3.40 19.27
C ASN A 187 -21.66 -4.86 18.92
N ARG A 188 -20.40 -5.24 18.65
CA ARG A 188 -20.03 -6.62 18.27
C ARG A 188 -20.08 -7.61 19.45
N ASP A 189 -20.06 -7.09 20.68
CA ASP A 189 -20.11 -7.84 21.94
C ASP A 189 -21.51 -7.88 22.59
N LYS A 190 -22.55 -7.31 21.94
CA LYS A 190 -23.91 -7.51 22.43
C LYS A 190 -24.36 -8.93 22.02
N PRO A 191 -24.67 -9.84 22.97
CA PRO A 191 -25.37 -11.06 22.60
C PRO A 191 -26.63 -10.65 21.86
N SER A 192 -26.89 -11.31 20.73
CA SER A 192 -28.15 -11.18 20.02
C SER A 192 -29.25 -11.56 21.00
N ASP A 193 -29.98 -10.56 21.52
CA ASP A 193 -31.23 -10.82 22.21
C ASP A 193 -32.15 -11.53 21.20
N GLU A 194 -32.41 -12.81 21.47
CA GLU A 194 -33.24 -13.72 20.68
C GLU A 194 -34.67 -13.15 20.59
N GLU A 195 -35.18 -12.95 19.37
CA GLU A 195 -36.62 -12.83 19.07
C GLU A 195 -37.29 -14.20 19.04
#